data_AF-A0AAD5MD74-F1
#
_entry.id   AF-A0AAD5MD74-F1
#
_cell.length_a   1.000
_cell.length_b   1.000
_cell.length_c   1.000
_cell.angle_alpha   90.00
_cell.angle_beta   90.00
_cell.angle_gamma   90.00
#
_symmetry.space_group_name_H-M   'P 1'
#
loop_
_entity.id
_entity.type
_entity.pdbx_description
1 polymer ?
#
loop_
_entity_poly.entity_id
_entity_poly.type
_entity_poly.pdbx_seq_one_letter_code
_entity_poly.pdbx_strand_id
1 'polypeptide(L)'
;MFKSEMPAVKGDGMRGLAVFISDIRNCKSKEAEMKRINKELANIRSKFKGDKTLDGYQKKKYVCKLLFIFLLGNDIDFGHMEAVNLLSSNKYTEKQIGYLFISVLIEQNSDLMKLIVQAHP
;
A
#
# COMPACT_ATOMS: atom_id res chain seq x y z
N MET A 1 18.95 -12.57 -21.65
CA MET A 1 18.97 -12.46 -20.17
C MET A 1 18.70 -11.01 -19.80
N PHE A 2 17.43 -10.60 -19.76
CA PHE A 2 17.06 -9.23 -19.39
C PHE A 2 17.04 -9.10 -17.87
N LYS A 3 18.12 -8.59 -17.27
CA LYS A 3 18.06 -8.02 -15.92
C LYS A 3 17.37 -6.66 -16.06
N SER A 4 16.07 -6.60 -15.79
CA SER A 4 15.40 -5.32 -15.57
C SER A 4 15.87 -4.77 -14.22
N GLU A 5 16.96 -4.00 -14.23
CA GLU A 5 17.30 -3.17 -13.07
C GLU A 5 16.21 -2.11 -12.93
N MET A 6 15.39 -2.24 -11.89
CA MET A 6 14.46 -1.19 -11.51
C MET A 6 15.27 0.05 -11.10
N PRO A 7 14.96 1.25 -11.65
CA PRO A 7 15.67 2.45 -11.27
C PRO A 7 15.50 2.69 -9.76
N ALA A 8 16.61 2.96 -9.08
CA ALA A 8 16.58 3.32 -7.66
C ALA A 8 15.78 4.63 -7.50
N VAL A 9 14.66 4.57 -6.79
CA VAL A 9 13.86 5.73 -6.43
C VAL A 9 14.68 6.62 -5.49
N LYS A 10 15.39 7.60 -6.06
CA LYS A 10 16.07 8.67 -5.31
C LYS A 10 15.01 9.65 -4.79
N GLY A 11 14.44 9.32 -3.64
CA GLY A 11 13.59 10.22 -2.88
C GLY A 11 13.43 9.59 -1.52
N ASP A 12 13.83 10.32 -0.47
CA ASP A 12 13.78 9.97 0.96
C ASP A 12 12.91 8.72 1.24
N GLY A 13 13.55 7.56 1.10
CA GLY A 13 12.84 6.32 0.78
C GLY A 13 11.91 5.91 1.91
N MET A 14 10.80 5.26 1.58
CA MET A 14 9.96 4.60 2.58
C MET A 14 10.73 3.43 3.21
N ARG A 15 11.66 3.71 4.14
CA ARG A 15 12.56 2.71 4.75
C ARG A 15 11.77 1.55 5.34
N GLY A 16 10.62 1.84 5.95
CA GLY A 16 9.75 0.80 6.51
C GLY A 16 9.12 -0.13 5.46
N LEU A 17 8.93 0.32 4.21
CA LEU A 17 8.51 -0.52 3.09
C LEU A 17 9.68 -1.37 2.59
N ALA A 18 10.85 -0.76 2.39
CA ALA A 18 12.05 -1.48 1.94
C ALA A 18 12.45 -2.61 2.90
N VAL A 19 12.40 -2.35 4.22
CA VAL A 19 12.64 -3.38 5.24
C VAL A 19 11.60 -4.50 5.16
N PHE A 20 10.31 -4.16 5.01
CA PHE A 20 9.26 -5.18 4.88
C PHE A 20 9.46 -6.08 3.64
N ILE A 21 9.78 -5.49 2.49
CA ILE A 21 10.09 -6.25 1.27
C ILE A 21 11.31 -7.14 1.48
N SER A 22 12.35 -6.64 2.14
CA SER A 22 13.54 -7.43 2.48
C SER A 22 13.19 -8.60 3.41
N ASP A 23 12.40 -8.37 4.45
CA ASP A 23 11.95 -9.41 5.38
C ASP A 23 11.20 -10.53 4.64
N ILE A 24 10.29 -10.18 3.73
CA ILE A 24 9.54 -11.14 2.91
C ILE A 24 10.49 -11.93 2.01
N ARG A 25 11.41 -11.27 1.32
CA ARG A 25 12.41 -11.94 0.45
C ARG A 25 13.35 -12.88 1.21
N ASN A 26 13.58 -12.63 2.49
CA ASN A 26 14.44 -13.46 3.34
C ASN A 26 13.69 -14.63 3.99
N CYS A 27 12.38 -14.75 3.80
CA CYS A 27 11.60 -15.89 4.28
C CYS A 27 12.00 -17.17 3.53
N LYS A 28 12.24 -18.25 4.28
CA LYS A 28 12.67 -19.55 3.73
C LYS A 28 11.52 -20.50 3.41
N SER A 29 10.29 -20.14 3.78
CA SER A 29 9.09 -20.95 3.54
C SER A 29 7.86 -20.07 3.38
N LYS A 30 6.82 -20.62 2.74
CA LYS A 30 5.52 -19.94 2.56
C LYS A 30 4.84 -19.64 3.90
N GLU A 31 5.00 -20.50 4.90
CA GLU A 31 4.46 -20.30 6.24
C GLU A 31 5.13 -19.13 6.94
N ALA A 32 6.46 -18.98 6.79
CA ALA A 32 7.21 -17.86 7.35
C ALA A 32 6.81 -16.54 6.69
N GLU A 33 6.63 -16.54 5.37
CA GLU A 33 6.14 -15.41 4.60
C GLU A 33 4.74 -14.99 5.09
N MET A 34 3.80 -15.94 5.15
CA MET A 34 2.44 -15.70 5.61
C MET A 34 2.40 -15.16 7.05
N LYS A 35 3.24 -15.70 7.94
CA LYS A 35 3.36 -15.19 9.32
C LYS A 35 3.86 -13.74 9.35
N ARG A 36 4.81 -13.38 8.48
CA ARG A 36 5.35 -12.02 8.38
C ARG A 36 4.32 -11.04 7.80
N ILE A 37 3.55 -11.48 6.79
CA ILE A 37 2.43 -10.73 6.20
C ILE A 37 1.36 -10.47 7.25
N ASN A 38 0.87 -11.51 7.94
CA ASN A 38 -0.17 -11.37 8.97
C ASN A 38 0.24 -10.43 10.11
N LYS A 39 1.51 -10.50 10.53
CA LYS A 39 2.06 -9.57 11.53
C LYS A 39 2.03 -8.13 11.03
N GLU A 40 2.35 -7.89 9.76
CA GLU A 40 2.32 -6.55 9.19
C GLU A 40 0.88 -6.05 9.01
N LEU A 41 -0.05 -6.90 8.54
CA LEU A 41 -1.47 -6.56 8.42
C LEU A 41 -2.07 -6.16 9.77
N ALA A 42 -1.78 -6.92 10.84
CA ALA A 42 -2.23 -6.59 12.20
C ALA A 42 -1.68 -5.24 12.68
N ASN A 43 -0.41 -4.95 12.38
CA ASN A 43 0.22 -3.67 12.70
C ASN A 43 -0.46 -2.52 11.94
N ILE A 44 -0.66 -2.65 10.62
CA ILE A 44 -1.30 -1.62 9.81
C ILE A 44 -2.73 -1.38 10.29
N ARG A 45 -3.51 -2.43 10.53
CA ARG A 45 -4.88 -2.35 11.05
C ARG A 45 -4.94 -1.60 12.38
N SER A 46 -4.01 -1.87 13.28
CA SER A 46 -3.89 -1.15 14.56
C SER A 46 -3.54 0.33 14.36
N LYS A 47 -2.73 0.66 13.34
CA LYS A 47 -2.36 2.05 13.03
C LYS A 47 -3.50 2.83 12.37
N PHE A 48 -4.34 2.19 11.56
CA PHE A 48 -5.50 2.83 10.93
C PHE A 48 -6.65 3.05 11.92
N LYS A 49 -6.82 2.15 12.90
CA LYS A 49 -7.83 2.28 13.95
C LYS A 49 -7.43 3.14 15.15
N GLY A 50 -6.17 3.57 15.24
CA GLY A 50 -5.69 4.32 16.40
C GLY A 50 -6.25 5.74 16.44
N ASP A 51 -6.45 6.29 17.64
CA ASP A 51 -6.95 7.66 17.85
C ASP A 51 -6.02 8.75 17.30
N LYS A 52 -4.75 8.41 17.04
CA LYS A 52 -3.79 9.32 16.43
C LYS A 52 -3.98 9.37 14.92
N THR A 53 -4.31 10.56 14.43
CA THR A 53 -4.35 10.84 12.99
C THR A 53 -2.97 10.58 12.37
N LEU A 54 -2.93 9.65 11.41
CA LEU A 54 -1.71 9.37 10.66
C LEU A 54 -1.38 10.53 9.73
N ASP A 55 -0.12 10.90 9.65
CA ASP A 55 0.35 11.83 8.64
C ASP A 55 0.30 11.20 7.22
N GLY A 56 0.36 12.05 6.20
CA GLY A 56 0.30 11.61 4.80
C GLY A 56 1.45 10.66 4.40
N TYR A 57 2.64 10.81 4.99
CA TYR A 57 3.78 9.93 4.72
C TYR A 57 3.54 8.53 5.29
N GLN A 58 3.01 8.42 6.51
CA GLN A 58 2.67 7.17 7.16
C GLN A 58 1.54 6.46 6.43
N LYS A 59 0.47 7.18 6.05
CA LYS A 59 -0.61 6.63 5.22
C LYS A 59 -0.06 6.07 3.91
N LYS A 60 0.72 6.87 3.17
CA LYS A 60 1.36 6.44 1.93
C LYS A 60 2.18 5.15 2.13
N LYS A 61 3.01 5.12 3.17
CA LYS A 61 3.84 3.95 3.51
C LYS A 61 3.01 2.69 3.76
N TYR A 62 1.92 2.80 4.52
CA TYR A 62 1.09 1.64 4.83
C TYR A 62 0.26 1.18 3.64
N VAL A 63 -0.31 2.12 2.86
CA VAL A 63 -1.02 1.80 1.61
C VAL A 63 -0.09 1.10 0.61
N CYS A 64 1.17 1.53 0.48
CA CYS A 64 2.16 0.81 -0.34
C CYS A 64 2.43 -0.63 0.15
N LYS A 65 2.45 -0.86 1.47
CA LYS A 65 2.64 -2.22 2.01
C LYS A 65 1.44 -3.11 1.69
N LEU A 66 0.23 -2.58 1.81
CA LEU A 66 -0.99 -3.31 1.45
C LEU A 66 -1.00 -3.65 -0.04
N LEU A 67 -0.66 -2.70 -0.91
CA LEU A 67 -0.52 -2.95 -2.34
C LEU A 67 0.49 -4.07 -2.62
N PHE A 68 1.64 -4.06 -1.95
CA PHE A 68 2.65 -5.10 -2.14
C PHE A 68 2.13 -6.48 -1.72
N ILE A 69 1.41 -6.57 -0.59
CA ILE A 69 0.80 -7.83 -0.12
C ILE A 69 -0.25 -8.33 -1.12
N PHE A 70 -1.06 -7.43 -1.68
CA PHE A 70 -2.02 -7.74 -2.73
C PHE A 70 -1.34 -8.30 -3.98
N LEU A 71 -0.24 -7.68 -4.43
CA LEU A 71 0.53 -8.15 -5.59
C LEU A 71 1.22 -9.51 -5.36
N LEU A 72 1.44 -9.93 -4.11
CA LEU A 72 1.87 -11.29 -3.77
C LEU A 72 0.74 -12.33 -3.86
N GLY A 73 -0.50 -11.90 -4.13
CA GLY A 73 -1.68 -12.76 -4.24
C GLY A 73 -2.42 -12.98 -2.92
N ASN A 74 -2.25 -12.09 -1.94
CA ASN A 74 -3.00 -12.15 -0.69
C ASN A 74 -4.13 -11.12 -0.70
N ASP A 75 -5.33 -11.53 -0.31
CA ASP A 75 -6.48 -10.64 -0.29
C ASP A 75 -6.33 -9.55 0.79
N ILE A 76 -6.79 -8.34 0.43
CA ILE A 76 -6.81 -7.17 1.31
C ILE A 76 -8.25 -6.68 1.45
N ASP A 77 -8.76 -6.67 2.69
CA ASP A 77 -10.13 -6.29 3.06
C ASP A 77 -10.23 -4.87 3.68
N PHE A 78 -9.14 -4.12 3.71
CA PHE A 78 -9.06 -2.81 4.37
C PHE A 78 -8.01 -1.88 3.74
N GLY A 79 -8.03 -0.60 4.13
CA GLY A 79 -7.07 0.40 3.64
C GLY A 79 -7.56 1.23 2.45
N HIS A 80 -8.74 0.91 1.90
CA HIS A 80 -9.36 1.68 0.81
C HIS A 80 -9.63 3.13 1.20
N MET A 81 -10.15 3.37 2.42
CA MET A 81 -10.42 4.72 2.91
C MET A 81 -9.14 5.54 3.04
N GLU A 82 -8.05 4.95 3.51
CA GLU A 82 -6.75 5.59 3.59
C GLU A 82 -6.18 5.92 2.20
N ALA A 83 -6.39 5.04 1.22
CA ALA A 83 -6.02 5.32 -0.18
C ALA A 83 -6.84 6.47 -0.78
N VAL A 84 -8.15 6.54 -0.52
CA VAL A 84 -9.00 7.67 -0.93
C VAL A 84 -8.56 8.96 -0.26
N ASN A 85 -8.21 8.93 1.03
CA ASN A 85 -7.67 10.09 1.74
C ASN A 85 -6.36 10.61 1.12
N LEU A 86 -5.53 9.72 0.56
CA LEU A 86 -4.31 10.12 -0.14
C LEU A 86 -4.59 10.87 -1.45
N LEU A 87 -5.72 10.60 -2.13
CA LEU A 87 -6.13 11.33 -3.34
C LEU A 87 -6.38 12.83 -3.05
N SER A 88 -6.87 13.12 -1.85
CA SER A 88 -7.16 14.48 -1.38
C SER A 88 -5.91 15.21 -0.87
N SER A 89 -4.75 14.56 -0.81
CA SER A 89 -3.51 15.20 -0.33
C SER A 89 -2.95 16.20 -1.34
N ASN A 90 -2.37 17.31 -0.89
CA ASN A 90 -1.69 18.27 -1.77
C ASN A 90 -0.32 17.78 -2.29
N LYS A 91 0.18 16.62 -1.82
CA LYS A 91 1.48 16.08 -2.24
C LYS A 91 1.32 15.06 -3.36
N TYR A 92 2.00 15.30 -4.48
CA TYR A 92 1.99 14.39 -5.65
C TYR A 92 2.29 12.93 -5.27
N THR A 93 3.34 12.69 -4.49
CA THR A 93 3.73 11.31 -4.13
C THR A 93 2.68 10.58 -3.28
N GLU A 94 1.82 11.31 -2.57
CA GLU A 94 0.72 10.73 -1.81
C GLU A 94 -0.44 10.39 -2.75
N LYS A 95 -0.87 11.34 -3.60
CA LYS A 95 -1.89 11.12 -4.63
C LYS A 95 -1.54 9.93 -5.53
N GLN A 96 -0.31 9.87 -6.01
CA GLN A 96 0.17 8.82 -6.91
C GLN A 96 -0.03 7.42 -6.31
N ILE A 97 0.26 7.24 -5.02
CA ILE A 97 0.07 5.97 -4.34
C ILE A 97 -1.41 5.67 -4.10
N GLY A 98 -2.22 6.68 -3.76
CA GLY A 98 -3.67 6.52 -3.65
C GLY A 98 -4.28 6.05 -4.97
N TYR A 99 -3.95 6.73 -6.08
CA TYR A 99 -4.41 6.36 -7.41
C TYR A 99 -3.96 4.96 -7.81
N LEU A 100 -2.68 4.63 -7.62
CA LEU A 100 -2.18 3.30 -7.94
C LEU A 100 -2.89 2.20 -7.15
N PHE A 101 -3.04 2.37 -5.83
CA PHE A 101 -3.73 1.40 -4.98
C PHE A 101 -5.16 1.17 -5.47
N ILE A 102 -5.86 2.26 -5.73
CA ILE A 102 -7.23 2.18 -6.18
C ILE A 102 -7.30 1.54 -7.56
N SER A 103 -6.55 1.98 -8.56
CA SER A 103 -6.58 1.39 -9.90
C SER A 103 -6.35 -0.11 -9.89
N VAL A 104 -5.46 -0.60 -9.03
CA VAL A 104 -5.14 -2.03 -8.91
C VAL A 104 -6.25 -2.81 -8.19
N LEU A 105 -6.87 -2.25 -7.14
CA LEU A 105 -7.90 -2.96 -6.37
C LEU A 105 -9.32 -2.79 -6.94
N ILE A 106 -9.58 -1.73 -7.71
CA ILE A 106 -10.86 -1.44 -8.34
C ILE A 106 -11.19 -2.41 -9.47
N GLU A 107 -10.19 -3.02 -10.10
CA GLU A 107 -10.43 -4.02 -11.15
C GLU A 107 -11.27 -5.21 -10.63
N GLN A 108 -11.50 -5.30 -9.31
CA GLN A 108 -12.40 -6.27 -8.68
C GLN A 108 -13.73 -5.72 -8.13
N ASN A 109 -14.00 -4.39 -8.09
CA ASN A 109 -15.23 -3.84 -7.51
C ASN A 109 -15.75 -2.59 -8.24
N SER A 110 -16.84 -2.74 -9.01
CA SER A 110 -17.36 -1.72 -9.93
C SER A 110 -17.96 -0.45 -9.30
N ASP A 111 -18.25 -0.44 -7.99
CA ASP A 111 -18.94 0.69 -7.36
C ASP A 111 -18.00 1.79 -6.83
N LEU A 112 -16.74 1.46 -6.51
CA LEU A 112 -15.76 2.45 -6.08
C LEU A 112 -15.33 3.38 -7.24
N MET A 113 -15.40 2.90 -8.49
CA MET A 113 -15.15 3.73 -9.69
C MET A 113 -16.10 4.90 -9.80
N LYS A 114 -17.38 4.68 -9.48
CA LYS A 114 -18.40 5.73 -9.55
C LYS A 114 -18.09 6.87 -8.57
N LEU A 115 -17.59 6.53 -7.37
CA LEU A 115 -17.18 7.51 -6.36
C LEU A 115 -15.96 8.33 -6.79
N ILE A 116 -15.00 7.73 -7.50
CA ILE A 116 -13.78 8.42 -7.93
C ILE A 116 -14.03 9.33 -9.13
N VAL A 117 -14.86 8.87 -10.09
CA VAL A 117 -15.30 9.70 -11.22
C VAL A 117 -16.12 10.91 -10.73
N GLN A 118 -16.88 10.76 -9.63
CA GLN A 118 -17.63 11.87 -9.03
C GLN A 118 -16.77 12.82 -8.19
N ALA A 119 -15.62 12.36 -7.67
CA ALA A 119 -14.74 13.18 -6.83
C ALA A 119 -13.83 14.15 -7.61
N HIS A 120 -13.79 14.06 -8.95
CA HIS A 120 -13.05 14.97 -9.82
C HIS A 120 -13.91 15.40 -11.03
N PRO A 121 -14.42 16.64 -11.08
CA PRO A 121 -14.91 17.24 -12.31
C PRO A 121 -13.76 17.58 -13.28
#